data_AF-A0AAN8IWS3-F1
#
_entry.id   AF-A0AAN8IWS3-F1
#
_cell.length_a   1.000
_cell.length_b   1.000
_cell.length_c   1.000
_cell.angle_alpha   90.00
_cell.angle_beta   90.00
_cell.angle_gamma   90.00
#
_symmetry.space_group_name_H-M   'P 1'
#
loop_
_entity.id
_entity.type
_entity.pdbx_description
1 polymer ?
#
loop_
_entity_poly.entity_id
_entity_poly.type
_entity_poly.pdbx_seq_one_letter_code
_entity_poly.pdbx_strand_id
1 'polypeptide(L)'
;TTDSNLSQFRLAGVSPNDIEESFVGSVLTANCGQNVARQVAISIGIPKNSQAVTVNKVCSSSMKALALGVLSIKSGYRKKILAAGCENMSQVPFYLPRGEIPYGGMNIIDGLVRDGLQDSMLNSHMGICAEKSVK
;
A
#
# COMPACT_ATOMS: atom_id res chain seq x y z
N THR A 1 -21.59 3.82 20.73
CA THR A 1 -21.32 4.54 19.45
C THR A 1 -20.03 4.07 18.77
N THR A 2 -19.52 2.86 19.07
CA THR A 2 -18.24 2.34 18.57
C THR A 2 -18.36 1.19 17.54
N ASP A 3 -19.57 0.72 17.23
CA ASP A 3 -19.75 -0.49 16.42
C ASP A 3 -20.02 -0.27 14.93
N SER A 4 -20.19 0.98 14.46
CA SER A 4 -20.63 1.20 13.06
C SER A 4 -19.54 0.89 12.02
N ASN A 5 -18.26 1.03 12.37
CA ASN A 5 -17.15 0.94 11.40
C ASN A 5 -16.45 -0.43 11.38
N LEU A 6 -16.61 -1.26 12.42
CA LEU A 6 -16.07 -2.62 12.48
C LEU A 6 -16.88 -3.63 11.64
N SER A 7 -18.11 -3.27 11.28
CA SER A 7 -19.08 -4.14 10.60
C SER A 7 -18.63 -4.65 9.21
N GLN A 8 -17.63 -4.01 8.58
CA GLN A 8 -17.16 -4.40 7.25
C GLN A 8 -15.96 -5.36 7.25
N PHE A 9 -15.23 -5.47 8.36
CA PHE A 9 -14.07 -6.36 8.45
C PHE A 9 -14.41 -7.59 9.27
N ARG A 10 -14.70 -8.70 8.58
CA ARG A 10 -14.91 -9.99 9.22
C ARG A 10 -13.57 -10.58 9.63
N LEU A 11 -13.11 -10.22 10.82
CA LEU A 11 -11.99 -10.91 11.46
C LEU A 11 -12.41 -12.38 11.68
N ALA A 12 -11.50 -13.31 11.42
CA ALA A 12 -11.74 -14.75 11.42
C ALA A 12 -11.98 -15.34 12.84
N GLY A 13 -12.87 -14.72 13.62
CA GLY A 13 -13.05 -14.98 15.04
C GLY A 13 -11.92 -14.44 15.92
N VAL A 14 -11.04 -13.59 15.37
CA VAL A 14 -9.89 -13.01 16.09
C VAL A 14 -10.23 -11.61 16.56
N SER A 15 -9.95 -11.30 17.83
CA SER A 15 -10.10 -9.95 18.36
C SER A 15 -9.06 -9.00 17.74
N PRO A 16 -9.42 -7.76 17.35
CA PRO A 16 -8.44 -6.75 16.92
C PRO A 16 -7.31 -6.55 17.93
N ASN A 17 -7.60 -6.72 19.23
CA ASN A 17 -6.64 -6.58 20.31
C ASN A 17 -5.52 -7.63 20.29
N ASP A 18 -5.76 -8.76 19.64
CA ASP A 18 -4.80 -9.84 19.56
C ASP A 18 -3.80 -9.67 18.41
N ILE A 19 -4.01 -8.69 17.52
CA ILE A 19 -3.11 -8.44 16.39
C ILE A 19 -1.88 -7.67 16.89
N GLU A 20 -0.70 -8.27 16.70
CA GLU A 20 0.56 -7.71 17.19
C GLU A 20 1.28 -6.87 16.13
N GLU A 21 1.06 -7.18 14.85
CA GLU A 21 1.69 -6.51 13.72
C GLU A 21 0.81 -6.55 12.46
N SER A 22 0.82 -5.46 11.68
CA SER A 22 0.05 -5.31 10.45
C SER A 22 0.96 -5.04 9.24
N PHE A 23 0.84 -5.85 8.20
CA PHE A 23 1.50 -5.66 6.91
C PHE A 23 0.44 -5.34 5.86
N VAL A 24 0.52 -4.15 5.25
CA VAL A 24 -0.45 -3.72 4.22
C VAL A 24 0.27 -3.39 2.93
N GLY A 25 -0.08 -4.09 1.86
CA GLY A 25 0.41 -3.79 0.51
C GLY A 25 -0.29 -2.57 -0.08
N SER A 26 0.46 -1.58 -0.53
CA SER A 26 -0.06 -0.40 -1.24
C SER A 26 1.04 0.20 -2.11
N VAL A 27 0.72 0.55 -3.35
CA VAL A 27 1.69 1.04 -4.34
C VAL A 27 1.69 2.56 -4.38
N LEU A 28 0.52 3.16 -4.66
CA LEU A 28 0.38 4.58 -4.95
C LEU A 28 -0.01 5.34 -3.69
N THR A 29 0.95 5.48 -2.77
CA THR A 29 0.72 6.07 -1.44
C THR A 29 0.81 7.59 -1.41
N ALA A 30 0.98 8.25 -2.56
CA ALA A 30 1.03 9.71 -2.62
C ALA A 30 -0.29 10.32 -2.12
N ASN A 31 -0.19 11.36 -1.29
CA ASN A 31 -1.32 12.06 -0.67
C ASN A 31 -2.25 11.18 0.21
N CYS A 32 -1.86 9.94 0.55
CA CYS A 32 -2.62 9.08 1.46
C CYS A 32 -2.32 9.35 2.95
N GLY A 33 -1.48 10.34 3.26
CA GLY A 33 -1.01 10.62 4.62
C GLY A 33 0.08 9.65 5.10
N GLN A 34 0.36 9.66 6.40
CA GLN A 34 1.45 8.86 6.97
C GLN A 34 1.05 7.39 7.09
N ASN A 35 1.91 6.49 6.59
CA ASN A 35 1.85 5.03 6.76
C ASN A 35 0.42 4.46 6.66
N VAL A 36 0.00 4.11 5.44
CA VAL A 36 -1.35 3.57 5.16
C VAL A 36 -1.68 2.36 6.04
N ALA A 37 -0.73 1.46 6.27
CA ALA A 37 -0.91 0.31 7.16
C ALA A 37 -1.34 0.71 8.59
N ARG A 38 -0.81 1.81 9.12
CA ARG A 38 -1.20 2.31 10.44
C ARG A 38 -2.62 2.85 10.43
N GLN A 39 -3.00 3.60 9.40
CA GLN A 39 -4.36 4.14 9.27
C GLN A 39 -5.39 3.02 9.18
N VAL A 40 -5.09 1.99 8.37
CA VAL A 40 -5.91 0.77 8.27
C VAL A 40 -6.03 0.09 9.64
N ALA A 41 -4.91 -0.18 10.33
CA ALA A 41 -4.92 -0.86 11.62
C ALA A 41 -5.79 -0.13 12.66
N ILE A 42 -5.63 1.19 12.78
CA ILE A 42 -6.43 2.00 13.72
C ILE A 42 -7.90 2.03 13.32
N SER A 43 -8.22 2.12 12.02
CA SER A 43 -9.60 2.18 11.54
C SER A 43 -10.42 0.93 11.87
N ILE A 44 -9.75 -0.23 12.03
CA ILE A 44 -10.36 -1.51 12.38
C ILE A 44 -10.17 -1.88 13.85
N GLY A 45 -9.76 -0.93 14.69
CA GLY A 45 -9.65 -1.11 16.14
C GLY A 45 -8.43 -1.90 16.62
N ILE A 46 -7.39 -2.09 15.81
CA ILE A 46 -6.13 -2.68 16.29
C ILE A 46 -5.45 -1.70 17.26
N PRO A 47 -4.93 -2.18 18.41
CA PRO A 47 -4.24 -1.36 19.39
C PRO A 47 -3.08 -0.52 18.86
N LYS A 48 -2.89 0.67 19.43
CA LYS A 48 -1.82 1.61 19.06
C LYS A 48 -0.40 1.05 19.31
N ASN A 49 -0.26 0.12 20.24
CA ASN A 49 1.01 -0.56 20.53
C ASN A 49 1.37 -1.65 19.50
N SER A 50 0.43 -2.13 18.68
CA SER A 50 0.72 -3.02 17.54
C SER A 50 1.64 -2.32 16.54
N GLN A 51 2.50 -3.05 15.86
CA GLN A 51 3.32 -2.52 14.76
C GLN A 51 2.52 -2.49 13.45
N ALA A 52 2.91 -1.63 12.52
CA ALA A 52 2.25 -1.52 11.21
C ALA A 52 3.23 -1.03 10.13
N VAL A 53 3.29 -1.76 9.00
CA VAL A 53 4.21 -1.51 7.89
C VAL A 53 3.47 -1.51 6.56
N THR A 54 3.64 -0.46 5.78
CA THR A 54 3.18 -0.40 4.39
C THR A 54 4.26 -0.98 3.48
N VAL A 55 3.88 -1.89 2.59
CA VAL A 55 4.79 -2.64 1.72
C VAL A 55 4.50 -2.27 0.26
N ASN A 56 5.53 -1.85 -0.46
CA ASN A 56 5.44 -1.63 -1.91
C ASN A 56 6.34 -2.63 -2.64
N LYS A 57 5.70 -3.51 -3.40
CA LYS A 57 6.29 -4.41 -4.38
C LYS A 57 5.44 -4.40 -5.67
N VAL A 58 4.98 -3.21 -6.07
CA VAL A 58 4.11 -2.96 -7.23
C VAL A 58 2.88 -3.90 -7.17
N CYS A 59 2.46 -4.56 -8.25
CA CYS A 59 1.29 -5.45 -8.26
C CYS A 59 1.38 -6.60 -7.25
N SER A 60 2.59 -6.95 -6.80
CA SER A 60 2.84 -8.03 -5.82
C SER A 60 2.92 -7.56 -4.37
N SER A 61 2.54 -6.30 -4.07
CA SER A 61 2.64 -5.69 -2.74
C SER A 61 1.89 -6.47 -1.66
N SER A 62 0.63 -6.83 -1.89
CA SER A 62 -0.18 -7.57 -0.91
C SER A 62 0.34 -9.00 -0.70
N MET A 63 0.80 -9.67 -1.76
CA MET A 63 1.43 -10.99 -1.67
C MET A 63 2.74 -10.91 -0.85
N LYS A 64 3.52 -9.84 -1.02
CA LYS A 64 4.72 -9.61 -0.20
C LYS A 64 4.37 -9.31 1.25
N ALA A 65 3.31 -8.55 1.51
CA ALA A 65 2.81 -8.31 2.86
C ALA A 65 2.43 -9.63 3.57
N LEU A 66 1.71 -10.51 2.86
CA LEU A 66 1.41 -11.86 3.36
C LEU A 66 2.68 -12.66 3.65
N ALA A 67 3.64 -12.67 2.72
CA ALA A 67 4.90 -13.39 2.89
C ALA A 67 5.70 -12.89 4.11
N LEU A 68 5.73 -11.57 4.36
CA LEU A 68 6.35 -10.99 5.55
C LEU A 68 5.62 -11.41 6.84
N GLY A 69 4.29 -11.38 6.83
CA GLY A 69 3.49 -11.88 7.96
C GLY A 69 3.76 -13.35 8.28
N VAL A 70 3.81 -14.21 7.25
CA VAL A 70 4.15 -15.63 7.41
C VAL A 70 5.56 -15.82 7.96
N LEU A 71 6.54 -15.05 7.48
CA LEU A 71 7.91 -15.10 8.00
C LEU A 71 7.98 -14.66 9.48
N SER A 72 7.23 -13.63 9.85
CA SER A 72 7.12 -13.13 11.23
C SER A 72 6.52 -14.19 12.17
N ILE A 73 5.51 -14.94 11.70
CA ILE A 73 4.95 -16.07 12.46
C ILE A 73 5.93 -17.24 12.52
N LYS A 74 6.52 -17.63 11.39
CA LYS A 74 7.44 -18.78 11.30
C LYS A 74 8.71 -18.58 12.13
N SER A 75 9.21 -17.35 12.25
CA SER A 75 10.37 -17.04 13.08
C SER A 75 10.05 -17.01 14.59
N GLY A 76 8.77 -17.11 14.96
CA GLY A 76 8.31 -16.96 16.33
C GLY A 76 8.30 -15.51 16.83
N TYR A 77 8.52 -14.52 15.95
CA TYR A 77 8.52 -13.10 16.32
C TYR A 77 7.12 -12.61 16.69
N ARG A 78 6.10 -13.05 15.94
CA ARG A 78 4.69 -12.71 16.17
C ARG A 78 3.82 -13.95 16.16
N LYS A 79 2.71 -13.93 16.88
CA LYS A 79 1.73 -15.04 16.86
C LYS A 79 0.52 -14.76 15.98
N LYS A 80 0.10 -13.50 15.95
CA LYS A 80 -1.09 -13.04 15.24
C LYS A 80 -0.78 -11.74 14.53
N ILE A 81 -0.99 -11.74 13.22
CA ILE A 81 -0.69 -10.60 12.34
C ILE A 81 -1.89 -10.31 11.46
N LEU A 82 -1.97 -9.07 10.97
CA LEU A 82 -2.82 -8.69 9.86
C LEU A 82 -1.98 -8.63 8.59
N ALA A 83 -2.43 -9.28 7.52
CA ALA A 83 -1.92 -9.09 6.17
C ALA A 83 -3.06 -8.61 5.28
N ALA A 84 -2.87 -7.48 4.59
CA ALA A 84 -3.90 -6.88 3.74
C ALA A 84 -3.30 -6.18 2.51
N GLY A 85 -4.16 -5.69 1.63
CA GLY A 85 -3.78 -4.80 0.54
C GLY A 85 -4.87 -3.76 0.31
N CYS A 86 -4.47 -2.53 -0.01
CA CYS A 86 -5.38 -1.43 -0.32
C CYS A 86 -4.77 -0.51 -1.38
N GLU A 87 -5.61 -0.08 -2.31
CA GLU A 87 -5.23 0.82 -3.39
C GLU A 87 -6.44 1.70 -3.75
N ASN A 88 -6.21 2.98 -4.03
CA ASN A 88 -7.24 3.87 -4.53
C ASN A 88 -6.69 4.68 -5.71
N MET A 89 -6.68 4.05 -6.88
CA MET A 89 -6.18 4.66 -8.11
C MET A 89 -6.94 5.94 -8.49
N SER A 90 -8.21 6.06 -8.09
CA SER A 90 -9.04 7.24 -8.37
C SER A 90 -8.61 8.50 -7.59
N GLN A 91 -7.86 8.35 -6.50
CA GLN A 91 -7.39 9.49 -5.68
C GLN A 91 -5.90 9.78 -5.83
N VAL A 92 -5.22 9.12 -6.77
CA VAL A 92 -3.79 9.36 -7.01
C VAL A 92 -3.61 10.76 -7.58
N PRO A 93 -2.79 11.61 -6.94
CA PRO A 93 -2.64 13.00 -7.35
C PRO A 93 -1.68 13.12 -8.54
N PHE A 94 -1.73 14.29 -9.18
CA PHE A 94 -0.65 14.74 -10.04
C PHE A 94 0.50 15.35 -9.22
N TYR A 95 1.72 15.31 -9.75
CA TYR A 95 2.93 15.81 -9.09
C TYR A 95 3.47 17.07 -9.75
N LEU A 96 3.89 18.00 -8.90
CA LEU A 96 4.74 19.13 -9.27
C LEU A 96 6.10 18.96 -8.57
N PRO A 97 7.22 18.92 -9.31
CA PRO A 97 8.54 18.89 -8.71
C PRO A 97 8.75 20.03 -7.71
N ARG A 98 9.36 19.74 -6.56
CA ARG A 98 9.70 20.76 -5.58
C ARG A 98 10.82 21.66 -6.13
N GLY A 99 10.65 22.97 -6.05
CA GLY A 99 11.63 23.96 -6.46
C GLY A 99 10.99 25.13 -7.20
N GLU A 100 11.81 25.90 -7.90
CA GLU A 100 11.35 26.99 -8.76
C GLU A 100 10.73 26.45 -10.05
N ILE A 101 9.66 27.12 -10.52
CA ILE A 101 9.10 26.82 -11.84
C ILE A 101 9.94 27.56 -12.88
N PRO A 102 10.60 26.84 -13.81
CA PRO A 102 11.48 27.47 -14.78
C PRO A 102 10.66 28.34 -15.74
N TYR A 103 11.31 29.38 -16.28
CA TYR A 103 10.75 30.19 -17.36
C TYR A 103 10.42 29.29 -18.56
N GLY A 104 9.20 29.43 -19.11
CA GLY A 104 8.65 28.51 -20.12
C GLY A 104 7.69 27.44 -19.56
N GLY A 105 7.55 27.35 -18.24
CA GLY A 105 6.59 26.46 -17.58
C GLY A 105 7.10 25.02 -17.42
N MET A 106 6.25 24.17 -16.85
CA MET A 106 6.54 22.75 -16.68
C MET A 106 5.28 21.90 -16.78
N ASN A 107 5.46 20.62 -17.05
CA ASN A 107 4.38 19.65 -17.09
C ASN A 107 4.10 19.12 -15.67
N ILE A 108 2.81 19.03 -15.34
CA ILE A 108 2.37 18.30 -14.15
C ILE A 108 2.39 16.81 -14.49
N ILE A 109 2.93 15.99 -13.59
CA ILE A 109 3.17 14.56 -13.84
C ILE A 109 2.00 13.75 -13.27
N ASP A 110 1.42 12.84 -14.05
CA ASP A 110 0.41 11.90 -13.56
C ASP A 110 1.06 10.82 -12.67
N GLY A 111 0.66 10.75 -11.40
CA GLY A 111 1.17 9.76 -10.45
C GLY A 111 0.83 8.32 -10.82
N LEU A 112 -0.30 8.06 -11.48
CA LEU A 112 -0.68 6.71 -11.92
C LEU A 112 0.31 6.18 -12.94
N VAL A 113 0.59 6.99 -13.96
CA VAL A 113 1.52 6.64 -15.02
C VAL A 113 2.92 6.53 -14.44
N ARG A 114 3.35 7.56 -13.69
CA ARG A 114 4.72 7.69 -13.22
C ARG A 114 5.14 6.61 -12.22
N ASP A 115 4.29 6.33 -11.23
CA ASP A 115 4.66 5.45 -10.10
C ASP A 115 4.04 4.05 -10.19
N GLY A 116 3.07 3.84 -11.10
CA GLY A 116 2.33 2.58 -11.21
C GLY A 116 2.48 1.84 -12.55
N LEU A 117 2.32 2.55 -13.66
CA LEU A 117 2.06 1.91 -14.97
C LEU A 117 3.20 2.03 -15.98
N GLN A 118 4.26 2.76 -15.66
CA GLN A 118 5.43 2.92 -16.49
C GLN A 118 6.61 2.15 -15.92
N ASP A 119 7.25 1.34 -16.76
CA ASP A 119 8.51 0.70 -16.41
C ASP A 119 9.58 1.77 -16.19
N SER A 120 10.19 1.78 -15.01
CA SER A 120 11.15 2.81 -14.61
C SER A 120 12.50 2.70 -15.31
N MET A 121 12.83 1.54 -15.90
CA MET A 121 14.11 1.28 -16.56
C MET A 121 13.99 1.45 -18.08
N LEU A 122 12.87 1.02 -18.66
CA LEU A 122 12.60 1.06 -20.10
C LEU A 122 11.89 2.35 -20.52
N ASN A 123 11.39 3.13 -19.56
CA ASN A 123 10.66 4.37 -19.79
C ASN A 123 9.44 4.16 -20.73
N SER A 124 8.81 3.00 -20.63
CA SER A 124 7.69 2.57 -21.47
C SER A 124 6.56 2.02 -20.62
N HIS A 125 5.31 2.14 -21.09
CA HIS A 125 4.17 1.56 -20.40
C HIS A 125 4.30 0.04 -20.25
N MET A 126 3.83 -0.50 -19.12
CA MET A 126 3.86 -1.94 -18.85
C MET A 126 3.12 -2.76 -19.93
N GLY A 127 2.12 -2.19 -20.60
CA GLY A 127 1.46 -2.83 -21.75
C GLY A 127 2.41 -3.08 -22.92
N ILE A 128 3.33 -2.16 -23.21
CA ILE A 128 4.36 -2.35 -24.25
C ILE A 128 5.35 -3.46 -23.83
N CYS A 129 5.67 -3.55 -22.54
CA CYS A 129 6.48 -4.66 -22.02
C CYS A 129 5.76 -6.00 -22.21
N ALA A 130 4.44 -6.03 -21.98
CA ALA A 130 3.63 -7.24 -22.20
C ALA A 130 3.61 -7.65 -23.68
N GLU A 131 3.47 -6.71 -24.62
CA GLU A 131 3.52 -6.98 -26.06
C GLU A 131 4.81 -7.67 -26.51
N LYS A 132 5.95 -7.38 -25.87
CA LYS A 132 7.22 -8.07 -26.16
C LYS A 132 7.21 -9.56 -25.79
N SER A 133 6.35 -9.98 -24.86
CA SER A 133 6.23 -11.38 -24.44
C SER A 133 5.24 -12.19 -25.31
N VAL A 134 4.40 -11.49 -26.09
CA VAL A 134 3.46 -12.11 -27.03
C VAL A 134 4.15 -12.47 -28.35
N LYS A 135 5.16 -11.67 -28.74
CA LYS A 135 6.01 -11.92 -29.91
C LYS A 135 7.03 -13.02 -29.64
#